data_AF-A0A8T4KJT9-F1
#
_entry.id   AF-A0A8T4KJT9-F1
#
_cell.length_a   1.000
_cell.length_b   1.000
_cell.length_c   1.000
_cell.angle_alpha   90.00
_cell.angle_beta   90.00
_cell.angle_gamma   90.00
#
_symmetry.space_group_name_H-M   'P 1'
#
loop_
_entity.id
_entity.type
_entity.pdbx_description
1 polymer ?
#
loop_
_entity_poly.entity_id
_entity_poly.type
_entity_poly.pdbx_seq_one_letter_code
_entity_poly.pdbx_strand_id
1 'polypeptide(L)' 'MAIDEDLRKETEKWLAKIEEERKKIGSGDDYIIKNIDAYISDSRHFMEKGDLIRAFEAVVWSWAYLEIGRQKKLI' A
#
# COMPACT_ATOMS: atom_id res chain seq x y z
N MET A 1 -6.54 -22.66 2.39
CA MET A 1 -7.15 -22.65 1.04
C MET A 1 -6.18 -21.91 0.13
N ALA A 2 -5.93 -22.36 -1.10
CA ALA A 2 -4.86 -21.80 -1.95
C ALA A 2 -4.98 -20.27 -2.16
N ILE A 3 -6.21 -19.76 -2.30
CA ILE A 3 -6.48 -18.33 -2.51
C ILE A 3 -6.04 -17.46 -1.33
N ASP A 4 -6.25 -17.91 -0.09
CA ASP A 4 -5.86 -17.15 1.11
C ASP A 4 -4.33 -17.05 1.22
N GLU A 5 -3.64 -18.13 0.88
CA GLU A 5 -2.17 -18.15 0.89
C GLU A 5 -1.60 -17.24 -0.21
N ASP A 6 -2.20 -17.25 -1.40
CA ASP A 6 -1.83 -16.37 -2.50
C ASP A 6 -2.09 -14.89 -2.17
N LEU A 7 -3.26 -14.57 -1.60
CA LEU A 7 -3.58 -13.21 -1.15
C LEU A 7 -2.61 -12.73 -0.09
N ARG A 8 -2.29 -13.57 0.90
CA ARG A 8 -1.31 -13.25 1.95
C ARG A 8 0.07 -12.97 1.33
N LYS A 9 0.57 -13.87 0.48
CA LYS A 9 1.89 -13.74 -0.17
C LYS A 9 1.99 -12.50 -1.04
N GLU A 10 0.99 -12.23 -1.89
CA GLU A 10 1.03 -11.04 -2.74
C GLU A 10 0.87 -9.76 -1.92
N THR A 11 0.02 -9.76 -0.89
CA THR A 11 -0.12 -8.58 0.00
C THR A 11 1.19 -8.27 0.72
N GLU A 12 1.84 -9.26 1.33
CA GLU A 12 3.13 -9.09 2.02
C GLU A 12 4.22 -8.55 1.09
N LYS A 13 4.32 -9.13 -0.12
CA LYS A 13 5.28 -8.71 -1.16
C LYS A 13 5.06 -7.26 -1.58
N TRP A 14 3.82 -6.87 -1.86
CA TRP A 14 3.52 -5.52 -2.35
C TRP A 14 3.56 -4.47 -1.24
N LEU A 15 3.23 -4.86 -0.01
CA LEU A 15 3.33 -4.02 1.17
C LEU A 15 4.80 -3.70 1.50
N ALA A 16 5.66 -4.72 1.52
CA ALA A 16 7.10 -4.50 1.72
C ALA A 16 7.71 -3.59 0.65
N LYS A 17 7.32 -3.77 -0.63
CA LYS A 17 7.81 -2.92 -1.71
C LYS A 17 7.36 -1.47 -1.58
N ILE A 18 6.09 -1.21 -1.26
CA ILE A 18 5.61 0.18 -1.17
C ILE A 18 6.20 0.91 0.02
N GLU A 19 6.48 0.22 1.12
CA GLU A 19 7.20 0.80 2.26
C GLU A 19 8.60 1.27 1.87
N GLU A 20 9.31 0.52 1.03
CA GLU A 20 10.60 0.93 0.49
C GLU A 20 10.48 2.09 -0.52
N GLU A 21 9.46 2.08 -1.38
CA GLU A 21 9.22 3.22 -2.29
C GLU A 21 8.84 4.48 -1.53
N ARG A 22 8.04 4.35 -0.47
CA ARG A 22 7.60 5.47 0.37
C ARG A 22 8.76 6.17 1.06
N LYS A 23 9.78 5.42 1.51
CA LYS A 23 11.03 5.97 2.09
C LYS A 23 11.80 6.86 1.12
N LYS A 24 11.66 6.65 -0.20
CA LYS A 24 12.34 7.46 -1.23
C LYS A 24 11.66 8.82 -1.46
N ILE A 25 10.42 8.99 -0.99
CA ILE A 25 9.66 10.22 -1.14
C ILE A 25 9.93 11.13 0.06
N GLY A 26 10.72 12.18 -0.17
CA GLY A 26 11.07 13.16 0.87
C GLY A 26 10.03 14.28 1.03
N SER A 27 9.39 14.70 -0.06
CA SER A 27 8.42 15.81 -0.08
C SER A 27 7.47 15.65 -1.25
N GLY A 28 6.29 16.26 -1.16
CA GLY A 28 5.30 16.27 -2.23
C GLY A 28 3.97 16.79 -1.72
N ASP A 29 2.92 16.54 -2.47
CA ASP A 29 1.55 16.87 -2.11
C ASP A 29 1.13 16.08 -0.86
N ASP A 30 0.75 16.82 0.18
CA ASP A 30 0.36 16.28 1.48
C ASP A 30 -0.81 15.29 1.39
N TYR A 31 -1.77 15.53 0.49
CA TYR A 31 -2.93 14.65 0.33
C TYR A 31 -2.50 13.32 -0.28
N ILE A 32 -1.64 13.33 -1.30
CA ILE A 32 -1.08 12.09 -1.87
C ILE A 32 -0.29 11.32 -0.82
N ILE A 33 0.66 11.97 -0.14
CA ILE A 33 1.53 11.32 0.83
C ILE A 33 0.72 10.72 1.99
N LYS A 34 -0.22 11.48 2.56
CA LYS A 34 -1.08 10.99 3.65
C LYS A 34 -1.91 9.79 3.25
N ASN A 35 -2.42 9.73 2.02
CA ASN A 35 -3.19 8.57 1.56
C ASN A 35 -2.29 7.35 1.35
N ILE A 36 -1.09 7.51 0.79
CA ILE A 36 -0.12 6.39 0.70
C ILE A 36 0.14 5.80 2.09
N ASP A 37 0.46 6.66 3.06
CA ASP A 37 0.77 6.26 4.44
C ASP A 37 -0.45 5.63 5.15
N ALA A 38 -1.65 6.20 4.97
CA ALA A 38 -2.88 5.66 5.53
C ALA A 38 -3.17 4.24 5.02
N TYR A 39 -3.10 4.04 3.69
CA TYR A 39 -3.38 2.72 3.11
C TYR A 39 -2.28 1.67 3.39
N ILE A 40 -1.02 2.08 3.58
CA ILE A 40 0.02 1.18 4.12
C ILE A 40 -0.37 0.71 5.53
N SER A 41 -0.77 1.66 6.40
CA SER A 41 -1.19 1.35 7.77
C SER A 41 -2.42 0.44 7.80
N ASP A 42 -3.41 0.72 6.97
CA ASP A 42 -4.63 -0.09 6.87
C ASP A 42 -4.32 -1.50 6.38
N SER A 43 -3.47 -1.65 5.36
CA SER A 43 -3.06 -2.96 4.86
C SER A 43 -2.38 -3.79 5.96
N ARG A 44 -1.44 -3.20 6.71
CA ARG A 44 -0.82 -3.86 7.89
C ARG A 44 -1.88 -4.29 8.91
N HIS A 45 -2.78 -3.38 9.26
CA HIS A 45 -3.83 -3.64 10.23
C HIS A 45 -4.75 -4.81 9.84
N PHE A 46 -5.16 -4.87 8.58
CA PHE A 46 -6.01 -5.95 8.07
C PHE A 46 -5.24 -7.27 7.94
N MET A 47 -3.96 -7.24 7.56
CA MET A 47 -3.08 -8.43 7.53
C MET A 47 -2.96 -9.07 8.92
N GLU A 48 -2.72 -8.27 9.96
CA GLU A 48 -2.61 -8.73 11.35
C GLU A 48 -3.91 -9.37 11.85
N LYS A 49 -5.07 -8.86 11.40
CA LYS A 49 -6.40 -9.41 11.72
C LYS A 49 -6.81 -10.62 10.88
N GLY A 50 -6.04 -10.96 9.84
CA GLY A 50 -6.38 -12.01 8.89
C GLY A 50 -7.49 -11.63 7.90
N ASP A 51 -7.84 -10.34 7.79
CA ASP A 51 -8.78 -9.82 6.78
C ASP A 51 -8.03 -9.60 5.45
N LEU A 52 -7.73 -10.70 4.76
CA LEU A 52 -6.85 -10.69 3.60
C LEU A 52 -7.40 -9.91 2.40
N ILE A 53 -8.72 -9.82 2.26
CA ILE A 53 -9.36 -9.07 1.18
C ILE A 53 -9.13 -7.58 1.38
N ARG A 54 -9.43 -7.05 2.58
CA ARG A 54 -9.21 -5.62 2.86
C ARG A 54 -7.74 -5.26 2.92
N ALA A 55 -6.89 -6.19 3.36
CA ALA A 55 -5.45 -6.02 3.34
C ALA A 55 -4.91 -5.84 1.91
N PHE A 56 -5.36 -6.70 0.99
CA PHE A 56 -5.01 -6.63 -0.42
C PHE A 56 -5.57 -5.37 -1.09
N GLU A 57 -6.83 -5.03 -0.83
CA GLU A 57 -7.45 -3.80 -1.33
C GLU A 57 -6.68 -2.54 -0.89
N ALA A 58 -6.33 -2.44 0.40
CA ALA A 58 -5.61 -1.29 0.94
C ALA A 58 -4.23 -1.14 0.29
N VAL A 59 -3.45 -2.23 0.13
CA VAL A 59 -2.13 -2.12 -0.51
C VAL A 59 -2.25 -1.68 -1.98
N VAL A 60 -3.28 -2.15 -2.71
CA VAL A 60 -3.55 -1.70 -4.08
C VAL A 60 -3.87 -0.20 -4.13
N TRP A 61 -4.69 0.31 -3.21
CA TRP A 61 -4.98 1.74 -3.12
C TRP A 61 -3.73 2.58 -2.80
N SER A 62 -2.88 2.11 -1.90
CA SER A 62 -1.60 2.78 -1.62
C SER A 62 -0.74 2.90 -2.88
N TRP A 63 -0.61 1.81 -3.65
CA TRP A 63 0.10 1.81 -4.94
C TRP A 63 -0.56 2.73 -5.98
N ALA A 64 -1.89 2.78 -6.03
CA ALA A 64 -2.59 3.67 -6.94
C ALA A 64 -2.26 5.15 -6.64
N TYR A 65 -2.27 5.56 -5.37
CA TYR A 65 -1.88 6.91 -4.98
C TYR A 65 -0.40 7.21 -5.29
N LEU A 66 0.49 6.24 -5.05
CA LEU A 66 1.90 6.36 -5.40
C LEU A 66 2.12 6.62 -6.90
N GLU A 67 1.53 5.78 -7.75
CA GLU A 67 1.74 5.85 -9.20
C GLU A 67 1.03 7.08 -9.81
N ILE A 68 -0.17 7.42 -9.35
CA ILE A 68 -0.85 8.67 -9.74
C ILE A 68 -0.02 9.87 -9.32
N GLY A 69 0.49 9.87 -8.09
CA GLY A 69 1.33 10.92 -7.55
C GLY A 69 2.57 11.16 -8.41
N ARG A 70 3.28 10.10 -8.78
CA ARG A 70 4.44 10.15 -9.70
C ARG A 70 4.06 10.68 -11.08
N GLN A 71 3.00 10.13 -11.67
CA GLN A 71 2.57 10.52 -13.01
C GLN A 71 2.15 12.00 -13.08
N LYS A 72 1.53 12.51 -12.02
CA LYS A 72 1.07 13.90 -11.92
C LYS A 72 2.13 14.85 -11.35
N LYS A 73 3.33 14.35 -11.02
CA LYS A 73 4.43 15.11 -10.40
C LYS A 73 4.03 15.76 -9.07
N LEU A 74 3.20 15.04 -8.31
CA LEU A 74 2.79 15.43 -6.97
C LEU A 74 3.75 14.87 -5.91
N ILE A 75 4.52 13.83 -6.24
CA ILE A 75 5.60 13.22 -5.43
C ILE A 75 6.75 12.79 -6.34
#